data_AF-A0A4Y6UN32-F1
#
_entry.id   AF-A0A4Y6UN32-F1
#
_cell.length_a   1.000
_cell.length_b   1.000
_cell.length_c   1.000
_cell.angle_alpha   90.00
_cell.angle_beta   90.00
_cell.angle_gamma   90.00
#
_symmetry.space_group_name_H-M   'P 1'
#
loop_
_entity.id
_entity.type
_entity.pdbx_description
1 polymer ?
#
loop_
_entity_poly.entity_id
_entity_poly.type
_entity_poly.pdbx_seq_one_letter_code
_entity_poly.pdbx_strand_id
1 'polypeptide(L)' 'MATQGKRNVIANVYILKEKAEADCHWRTSQVRVYSSFLRSEQQIIPRYWVKKIKKAELPKRWSPLPALGILRGKMI' A
#
# COMPACT_ATOMS: atom_id res chain seq x y z
N MET A 1 3.68 -3.53 -3.51
CA MET A 1 2.87 -4.51 -2.75
C MET A 1 2.56 -3.94 -1.37
N ALA A 2 1.49 -4.42 -0.74
CA ALA A 2 1.15 -4.09 0.65
C ALA A 2 0.62 -5.33 1.40
N THR A 3 0.76 -5.36 2.71
CA THR A 3 0.02 -6.29 3.60
C THR A 3 -1.20 -5.58 4.16
N GLN A 4 -2.37 -6.19 4.03
CA GLN A 4 -3.58 -5.77 4.74
C GLN A 4 -4.03 -6.92 5.63
N GLY A 5 -3.72 -6.82 6.92
CA GLY A 5 -3.89 -7.93 7.84
C GLY A 5 -3.07 -9.14 7.44
N LYS A 6 -3.74 -10.28 7.20
CA LYS A 6 -3.11 -11.55 6.79
C LYS A 6 -2.94 -11.70 5.27
N ARG A 7 -3.36 -10.73 4.46
CA ARG A 7 -3.37 -10.83 3.00
C ARG A 7 -2.34 -9.91 2.37
N ASN A 8 -1.70 -10.41 1.31
CA ASN A 8 -0.81 -9.62 0.45
C ASN A 8 -1.62 -9.08 -0.75
N VAL A 9 -1.54 -7.79 -0.99
CA VAL A 9 -2.27 -7.09 -2.05
C VAL A 9 -1.33 -6.23 -2.89
N ILE A 10 -1.72 -5.97 -4.14
CA ILE A 10 -0.97 -5.11 -5.06
C ILE A 10 -1.39 -3.66 -4.80
N ALA A 11 -0.47 -2.83 -4.30
CA ALA A 11 -0.77 -1.44 -3.95
C ALA A 11 -0.79 -0.50 -5.16
N ASN A 12 0.27 -0.51 -5.95
CA ASN A 12 0.31 0.19 -7.23
C ASN A 12 1.26 -0.56 -8.16
N VAL A 13 1.16 -0.30 -9.45
CA VAL A 13 2.00 -0.90 -10.49
C VAL A 13 2.68 0.21 -11.26
N TYR A 14 4.00 0.12 -11.34
CA TYR A 14 4.83 1.06 -12.08
C TYR A 14 5.65 0.30 -13.11
N ILE A 15 5.86 0.94 -14.26
CA ILE A 15 6.72 0.40 -15.32
C ILE A 15 8.19 0.50 -14.91
N LEU A 16 8.57 1.62 -14.28
CA LEU A 16 9.94 1.88 -13.83
C LEU A 16 10.13 1.45 -12.37
N LYS A 17 11.24 0.75 -12.10
CA LYS A 17 11.60 0.29 -10.75
C LYS A 17 11.76 1.46 -9.78
N GLU A 18 12.44 2.52 -10.20
CA GLU A 18 12.70 3.72 -9.38
C GLU A 18 11.41 4.37 -8.89
N LYS A 19 10.39 4.46 -9.77
CA LYS A 19 9.07 4.96 -9.39
C LYS A 19 8.38 4.07 -8.36
N ALA A 20 8.51 2.75 -8.49
CA ALA A 20 7.98 1.81 -7.51
C ALA A 20 8.69 1.91 -6.15
N GLU A 21 10.00 2.14 -6.15
CA GLU A 21 10.80 2.32 -4.92
C GLU A 21 10.46 3.64 -4.23
N ALA A 22 10.40 4.75 -4.96
CA ALA A 22 10.03 6.06 -4.43
C ALA A 22 8.63 6.03 -3.79
N ASP A 23 7.67 5.42 -4.48
CA ASP A 23 6.32 5.22 -3.98
C ASP A 23 6.28 4.33 -2.72
N CYS A 24 7.03 3.23 -2.71
CA CYS A 24 7.11 2.34 -1.57
C CYS A 24 7.70 3.05 -0.35
N HIS A 25 8.76 3.85 -0.53
CA HIS A 25 9.33 4.68 0.52
C HIS A 25 8.35 5.72 1.03
N TRP A 26 7.67 6.43 0.13
CA TRP A 26 6.65 7.42 0.49
C TRP A 26 5.54 6.77 1.33
N ARG A 27 4.97 5.64 0.89
CA ARG A 27 3.92 4.92 1.62
C ARG A 27 4.41 4.42 2.98
N THR A 28 5.64 3.90 3.06
CA THR A 28 6.25 3.45 4.31
C THR A 28 6.45 4.61 5.30
N SER A 29 6.90 5.76 4.83
CA SER A 29 7.06 6.97 5.65
C SER A 29 5.73 7.42 6.24
N GLN A 30 4.68 7.44 5.43
CA GLN A 30 3.33 7.78 5.88
C GLN A 30 2.82 6.79 6.94
N VAL A 31 3.03 5.47 6.77
CA VAL A 31 2.67 4.48 7.82
C VAL A 31 3.39 4.76 9.13
N ARG A 32 4.66 5.15 9.09
CA ARG A 32 5.40 5.49 10.32
C ARG A 32 4.76 6.68 11.02
N VAL A 33 4.41 7.73 10.28
CA VAL A 33 3.72 8.92 10.81
C VAL A 33 2.39 8.53 11.45
N TYR A 34 1.60 7.69 10.80
CA TYR A 34 0.28 7.27 11.30
C TYR A 34 0.31 6.04 12.23
N SER A 35 1.49 5.51 12.55
CA SER A 35 1.61 4.24 13.28
C SER A 35 0.98 4.29 14.67
N SER A 36 1.12 5.42 15.37
CA SER A 36 0.51 5.65 16.68
C SER A 36 -1.01 5.68 16.61
N PHE A 37 -1.58 6.33 15.59
CA PHE A 37 -3.03 6.38 15.35
C PHE A 37 -3.60 5.02 14.95
N LEU A 38 -2.90 4.28 14.08
CA LEU A 38 -3.29 2.93 13.70
C LEU A 38 -3.34 1.98 14.91
N ARG A 39 -2.38 2.13 15.83
CA ARG A 39 -2.35 1.35 17.07
C ARG A 39 -3.50 1.71 18.01
N SER A 40 -3.84 2.99 18.14
CA SER A 40 -4.98 3.41 18.99
C SER A 40 -6.32 2.87 18.47
N GLU A 41 -6.47 2.80 17.16
CA GLU A 41 -7.65 2.25 16.49
C GLU A 41 -7.64 0.71 16.37
N GLN A 42 -6.67 0.03 16.99
CA GLN A 42 -6.45 -1.43 16.89
C GLN A 42 -6.36 -1.95 15.43
N GLN A 43 -5.96 -1.07 14.51
CA GLN A 43 -5.79 -1.42 13.10
C GLN A 43 -4.44 -2.07 12.85
N ILE A 44 -4.42 -3.03 11.93
CA ILE A 44 -3.18 -3.70 11.54
C ILE A 44 -2.34 -2.76 10.67
N ILE A 45 -1.11 -2.51 11.12
CA ILE A 45 -0.16 -1.64 10.44
C ILE A 45 0.22 -2.27 9.08
N PRO A 46 -0.07 -1.60 7.94
CA PRO A 46 0.28 -2.13 6.63
C PRO A 46 1.80 -2.04 6.41
N ARG A 47 2.38 -3.08 5.83
CA ARG A 47 3.78 -3.10 5.38
C ARG A 47 3.81 -3.00 3.87
N TYR A 48 4.71 -2.18 3.34
CA TYR A 48 4.88 -1.99 1.90
C TYR A 48 6.23 -2.54 1.45
N TRP A 49 6.25 -3.13 0.25
CA TRP A 49 7.49 -3.58 -0.39
C TRP A 49 7.34 -3.59 -1.91
N VAL A 50 8.46 -3.58 -2.62
CA VAL A 50 8.52 -3.69 -4.07
C VAL A 50 8.64 -5.15 -4.47
N LYS A 51 7.84 -5.59 -5.45
CA LYS A 51 7.94 -6.92 -6.07
C LYS A 51 7.72 -6.76 -7.57
N LYS A 52 8.54 -7.44 -8.38
CA LYS A 52 8.27 -7.58 -9.82
C LYS A 52 7.02 -8.47 -9.99
N ILE A 53 6.05 -8.00 -10.75
CA ILE A 53 4.83 -8.75 -11.06
C ILE A 53 4.67 -8.82 -12.58
N LYS A 54 4.17 -9.94 -13.08
CA LYS A 54 3.74 -10.09 -14.48
C LYS A 54 2.32 -9.58 -14.62
N LYS A 55 1.97 -9.08 -15.81
CA LYS A 55 0.60 -8.62 -16.11
C LYS A 55 -0.45 -9.71 -15.90
N ALA A 56 -0.09 -10.98 -16.07
CA ALA A 56 -0.97 -12.13 -15.81
C ALA A 56 -1.24 -12.38 -14.31
N GLU A 57 -0.39 -11.87 -13.41
CA GLU A 57 -0.58 -11.98 -11.96
C GLU A 57 -1.50 -10.88 -11.40
N LEU A 58 -1.89 -9.90 -12.22
CA LEU A 58 -2.82 -8.84 -11.83
C LEU A 58 -4.25 -9.39 -11.78
N PRO A 59 -4.97 -9.22 -10.66
CA PRO A 59 -6.40 -9.54 -10.60
C PRO A 59 -7.19 -8.80 -11.67
N LYS A 60 -8.18 -9.46 -12.29
CA LYS A 60 -9.00 -8.87 -13.36
C LYS A 60 -9.70 -7.54 -12.99
N ARG A 61 -9.99 -7.31 -11.70
CA ARG A 61 -10.60 -6.07 -11.17
C ARG A 61 -9.65 -5.30 -10.26
N TRP A 62 -8.35 -5.38 -10.51
CA TRP A 62 -7.38 -4.65 -9.72
C TRP A 62 -7.52 -3.14 -9.92
N SER A 63 -7.55 -2.41 -8.81
CA SER A 63 -7.45 -0.96 -8.75
C SER A 63 -6.29 -0.57 -7.84
N PRO A 64 -5.61 0.56 -8.12
CA PRO A 64 -4.53 1.03 -7.26
C PRO A 64 -5.08 1.33 -5.88
N LEU A 65 -4.39 0.83 -4.85
CA LEU A 65 -4.72 1.16 -3.48
C LEU A 65 -4.46 2.65 -3.28
N PRO A 66 -5.45 3.40 -2.80
CA PRO A 66 -5.26 4.79 -2.44
C PRO A 66 -4.17 4.86 -1.38
N ALA A 67 -3.29 5.82 -1.58
CA ALA A 67 -2.08 5.97 -0.80
C ALA A 67 -2.49 6.54 0.57
N LEU A 68 -2.76 5.66 1.55
CA LEU A 68 -3.26 5.97 2.92
C LEU A 68 -4.52 6.83 3.06
N GLY A 69 -5.05 7.42 1.97
CA GLY A 69 -6.28 8.22 1.94
C GLY A 69 -7.58 7.46 2.25
N ILE A 70 -7.51 6.21 2.71
CA ILE A 70 -8.65 5.41 3.17
C ILE A 70 -8.31 4.73 4.51
N LEU A 71 -7.81 5.45 5.51
CA LEU A 71 -8.01 4.96 6.89
C LEU A 71 -9.43 5.25 7.40
N ARG A 72 -10.28 5.93 6.62
CA ARG A 72 -11.69 6.22 6.98
C ARG A 72 -12.74 6.14 5.86
N GLY A 73 -12.43 5.72 4.63
CA GLY A 73 -13.43 5.81 3.55
C GLY A 73 -13.90 7.23 3.25
N LYS A 74 -13.18 8.25 3.72
CA LYS A 74 -13.40 9.66 3.37
C LYS A 74 -12.21 10.11 2.54
N MET A 75 -12.43 10.21 1.24
CA MET A 75 -11.68 11.13 0.40
C MET A 75 -11.86 12.52 1.04
N ILE A 76 -10.74 13.18 1.34
CA ILE A 76 -10.71 14.65 1.42
C ILE A 76 -9.93 15.08 0.19
#